data_AF-R9JCP1-F1
#
_entry.id   AF-R9JCP1-F1
#
_cell.length_a   1.000
_cell.length_b   1.000
_cell.length_c   1.000
_cell.angle_alpha   90.00
_cell.angle_beta   90.00
_cell.angle_gamma   90.00
#
_symmetry.space_group_name_H-M   'P 1'
#
loop_
_entity.id
_entity.type
_entity.pdbx_description
1 polymer ?
#
loop_
_entity_poly.entity_id
_entity_poly.type
_entity_poly.pdbx_seq_one_letter_code
_entity_poly.pdbx_strand_id
1 'polypeptide(L)'
;MEYPQIYKRSPAEAREREETALFRESHKLNIACKKAVEAAIRENFDGMHLKKECIRPVMEEYGPDRVEWVLANTLQHLNYDGRFSRSNREWAGSFDMGSMHGSDRGLDFIVGSHPAVLDGFVDLVREEREAVRKQQEKPSIKGQLAAPPVPGEKTTAKNKDREVR
;
A
#
# COMPACT_ATOMS: atom_id res chain seq x y z
N MET A 1 -10.32 -5.07 -4.93
CA MET A 1 -10.25 -5.70 -3.60
C MET A 1 -10.60 -4.60 -2.62
N GLU A 2 -11.65 -4.78 -1.81
CA GLU A 2 -11.98 -3.81 -0.76
C GLU A 2 -11.21 -4.18 0.51
N TYR A 3 -10.43 -3.25 1.02
CA TYR A 3 -9.65 -3.45 2.24
C TYR A 3 -10.42 -2.92 3.47
N PRO A 4 -10.14 -3.46 4.67
CA PRO A 4 -10.77 -2.97 5.89
C PRO A 4 -10.42 -1.50 6.16
N GLN A 5 -11.44 -0.67 6.40
CA GLN A 5 -11.28 0.79 6.55
C GLN A 5 -10.54 1.20 7.82
N ILE A 6 -9.72 2.25 7.73
CA ILE A 6 -8.95 2.81 8.85
C ILE A 6 -9.77 3.91 9.52
N TYR A 7 -10.04 3.74 10.80
CA TYR A 7 -10.65 4.77 11.63
C TYR A 7 -9.57 5.71 12.18
N LYS A 8 -9.56 6.97 11.71
CA LYS A 8 -8.50 7.95 11.99
C LYS A 8 -8.76 8.87 13.19
N ARG A 9 -10.00 8.91 13.71
CA ARG A 9 -10.36 9.80 14.82
C ARG A 9 -9.98 9.22 16.18
N SER A 10 -9.94 10.10 17.18
CA SER A 10 -9.68 9.72 18.56
C SER A 10 -10.74 8.76 19.12
N PRO A 11 -10.41 8.02 20.20
CA PRO A 11 -11.40 7.22 20.91
C PRO A 11 -12.47 8.10 21.58
N ALA A 12 -12.16 9.37 21.89
CA ALA A 12 -13.10 10.32 22.46
C ALA A 12 -14.14 10.76 21.41
N GLU A 13 -13.68 11.17 20.23
CA GLU A 13 -14.55 11.52 19.09
C GLU A 13 -15.39 10.32 18.65
N ALA A 14 -14.84 9.11 18.69
CA ALA A 14 -15.59 7.88 18.40
C ALA A 14 -16.71 7.61 19.42
N ARG A 15 -16.56 8.08 20.67
CA ARG A 15 -17.63 7.99 21.68
C ARG A 15 -18.68 9.06 21.46
N GLU A 16 -18.26 10.30 21.22
CA GLU A 16 -19.17 11.42 20.94
C GLU A 16 -20.06 11.17 19.72
N ARG A 17 -19.53 10.44 18.73
CA ARG A 17 -20.24 10.10 17.49
C ARG A 17 -20.94 8.74 17.51
N GLU A 18 -20.91 8.03 18.64
CA GLU A 18 -21.43 6.66 18.74
C GLU A 18 -20.76 5.65 17.78
N GLU A 19 -19.59 5.99 17.23
CA GLU A 19 -18.78 5.21 16.28
C GLU A 19 -17.76 4.29 17.00
N THR A 20 -17.94 4.03 18.30
CA THR A 20 -16.96 3.30 19.13
C THR A 20 -16.69 1.87 18.63
N ALA A 21 -17.70 1.21 18.04
CA ALA A 21 -17.52 -0.11 17.44
C ALA A 21 -16.54 -0.08 16.26
N LEU A 22 -16.69 0.89 15.35
CA LEU A 22 -15.82 1.08 14.19
C LEU A 22 -14.38 1.38 14.62
N PHE A 23 -14.21 2.23 15.63
CA PHE A 23 -12.89 2.48 16.21
C PHE A 23 -12.25 1.18 16.73
N ARG A 24 -12.99 0.39 17.53
CA ARG A 24 -12.47 -0.85 18.12
C ARG A 24 -12.09 -1.88 17.06
N GLU A 25 -12.88 -2.04 16.01
CA GLU A 25 -12.58 -2.96 14.92
C GLU A 25 -11.35 -2.52 14.13
N SER A 26 -11.29 -1.25 13.74
CA SER A 26 -10.10 -0.69 13.08
C SER A 26 -8.86 -0.81 13.95
N HIS A 27 -8.97 -0.58 15.26
CA HIS A 27 -7.85 -0.67 16.19
C HIS A 27 -7.32 -2.10 16.32
N LYS A 28 -8.21 -3.09 16.41
CA LYS A 28 -7.82 -4.52 16.39
C LYS A 28 -7.05 -4.87 15.13
N LEU A 29 -7.49 -4.36 13.98
CA LEU A 29 -6.82 -4.57 12.70
C LEU A 29 -5.46 -3.87 12.63
N ASN A 30 -5.29 -2.70 13.26
CA ASN A 30 -3.97 -2.07 13.37
C ASN A 30 -2.99 -2.93 14.17
N ILE A 31 -3.45 -3.50 15.30
CA ILE A 31 -2.65 -4.41 16.13
C ILE A 31 -2.32 -5.70 15.37
N ALA A 32 -3.28 -6.25 14.62
CA ALA A 32 -3.06 -7.43 13.79
C ALA A 32 -2.06 -7.16 12.67
N CYS A 33 -2.22 -6.03 11.96
CA CYS A 33 -1.29 -5.58 10.92
C CYS A 33 0.12 -5.38 11.47
N LYS A 34 0.28 -4.76 12.65
CA LYS A 34 1.57 -4.67 13.35
C LYS A 34 2.21 -6.06 13.51
N LYS A 35 1.45 -7.01 14.07
CA LYS A 35 1.96 -8.37 14.33
C LYS A 35 2.35 -9.09 13.04
N ALA A 36 1.60 -8.87 11.96
CA ALA A 36 1.91 -9.39 10.65
C ALA A 36 3.22 -8.80 10.09
N VAL A 37 3.45 -7.49 10.25
CA VAL A 37 4.73 -6.85 9.89
C VAL A 37 5.90 -7.42 10.72
N GLU A 38 5.74 -7.55 12.03
CA GLU A 38 6.76 -8.15 12.91
C GLU A 38 7.09 -9.59 12.49
N ALA A 39 6.07 -10.37 12.12
CA ALA A 39 6.23 -11.73 11.63
C ALA A 39 6.93 -11.79 10.27
N ALA A 40 6.50 -10.96 9.32
CA ALA A 40 7.12 -10.85 8.02
C ALA A 40 8.61 -10.53 8.13
N ILE A 41 8.99 -9.56 8.98
CA ILE A 41 10.41 -9.23 9.21
C ILE A 41 11.16 -10.42 9.81
N ARG A 42 10.64 -10.99 10.91
CA ARG A 42 11.29 -12.09 11.64
C ARG A 42 11.52 -13.33 10.77
N GLU A 43 10.57 -13.66 9.89
CA GLU A 43 10.64 -14.85 9.04
C GLU A 43 11.48 -14.66 7.78
N ASN A 44 11.74 -13.41 7.38
CA ASN A 44 12.37 -13.09 6.10
C ASN A 44 13.68 -12.31 6.22
N PHE A 45 14.18 -12.09 7.43
CA PHE A 45 15.48 -11.48 7.68
C PHE A 45 16.56 -12.54 7.94
N ASP A 46 17.60 -12.58 7.11
CA ASP A 46 18.67 -13.58 7.20
C ASP A 46 19.88 -13.15 8.06
N GLY A 47 19.78 -11.99 8.71
CA GLY A 47 20.88 -11.35 9.45
C GLY A 47 21.58 -10.24 8.67
N MET A 48 21.43 -10.19 7.34
CA MET A 48 21.99 -9.13 6.49
C MET A 48 20.94 -8.48 5.59
N HIS A 49 20.01 -9.25 5.05
CA HIS A 49 19.01 -8.79 4.08
C HIS A 49 17.61 -9.23 4.47
N LEU A 50 16.65 -8.37 4.12
CA LEU A 50 15.23 -8.64 4.20
C LEU A 50 14.73 -9.01 2.80
N LYS A 51 14.07 -10.17 2.64
CA LYS A 51 13.51 -10.59 1.35
C LYS A 51 12.39 -9.64 0.93
N LYS A 52 12.42 -9.14 -0.31
CA LYS A 52 11.44 -8.15 -0.81
C LYS A 52 10.01 -8.70 -0.78
N GLU A 53 9.86 -9.99 -0.99
CA GLU A 53 8.58 -10.67 -1.10
C GLU A 53 7.81 -10.72 0.23
N CYS A 54 8.46 -10.41 1.36
CA CYS A 54 7.84 -10.46 2.70
C CYS A 54 6.72 -9.44 2.90
N ILE A 55 6.69 -8.36 2.09
CA ILE A 55 5.67 -7.31 2.19
C ILE A 55 4.33 -7.74 1.58
N ARG A 56 4.35 -8.62 0.57
CA ARG A 56 3.17 -8.96 -0.23
C ARG A 56 2.04 -9.58 0.61
N PRO A 57 2.28 -10.59 1.46
CA PRO A 57 1.22 -11.17 2.28
C PRO A 57 0.55 -10.14 3.19
N VAL A 58 1.34 -9.22 3.78
CA VAL A 58 0.83 -8.19 4.69
C VAL A 58 -0.03 -7.18 3.91
N MET A 59 0.40 -6.75 2.73
CA MET A 59 -0.35 -5.83 1.89
C MET A 59 -1.64 -6.45 1.32
N GLU A 60 -1.60 -7.72 0.93
CA GLU A 60 -2.76 -8.45 0.43
C GLU A 60 -3.82 -8.65 1.52
N GLU A 61 -3.41 -8.88 2.77
CA GLU A 61 -4.34 -9.12 3.88
C GLU A 61 -4.93 -7.81 4.45
N TYR A 62 -4.09 -6.80 4.69
CA TYR A 62 -4.49 -5.59 5.42
C TYR A 62 -4.73 -4.37 4.52
N GLY A 63 -4.25 -4.42 3.27
CA GLY A 63 -4.26 -3.30 2.34
C GLY A 63 -3.09 -2.34 2.54
N PRO A 64 -2.63 -1.70 1.45
CA PRO A 64 -1.46 -0.83 1.48
C PRO A 64 -1.67 0.38 2.40
N ASP A 65 -2.89 0.92 2.48
CA ASP A 65 -3.19 2.07 3.35
C ASP A 65 -3.01 1.76 4.83
N ARG A 66 -3.40 0.56 5.28
CA ARG A 66 -3.28 0.19 6.69
C ARG A 66 -1.83 -0.10 7.06
N VAL A 67 -1.11 -0.78 6.17
CA VAL A 67 0.32 -1.04 6.36
C VAL A 67 1.08 0.28 6.49
N GLU A 68 0.82 1.24 5.59
CA GLU A 68 1.43 2.56 5.67
C GLU A 68 1.04 3.31 6.96
N TRP A 69 -0.24 3.28 7.36
CA TRP A 69 -0.71 3.92 8.59
C TRP A 69 0.00 3.39 9.85
N VAL A 70 0.14 2.07 9.96
CA VAL A 70 0.84 1.43 11.10
C VAL A 70 2.33 1.79 11.10
N LEU A 71 2.98 1.80 9.94
CA LEU A 71 4.39 2.16 9.82
C LEU A 71 4.62 3.65 10.09
N ALA A 72 3.78 4.54 9.56
CA ALA A 72 3.86 5.97 9.83
C ALA A 72 3.66 6.27 11.33
N ASN A 73 2.66 5.66 11.98
CA ASN A 73 2.48 5.75 13.42
C ASN A 73 3.76 5.32 14.17
N THR A 74 4.34 4.19 13.77
CA THR A 74 5.55 3.66 14.40
C THR A 74 6.71 4.65 14.27
N LEU A 75 6.98 5.17 13.08
CA LEU A 75 8.07 6.10 12.83
C LEU A 75 7.87 7.45 13.52
N GLN A 76 6.63 7.94 13.61
CA GLN A 76 6.35 9.17 14.36
C GLN A 76 6.56 8.99 15.87
N HIS A 77 6.28 7.81 16.44
CA HIS A 77 6.56 7.51 17.84
C HIS A 77 8.04 7.24 18.11
N LEU A 78 8.77 6.71 17.13
CA LEU A 78 10.20 6.41 17.21
C LEU A 78 11.07 7.48 16.55
N ASN A 79 10.56 8.71 16.37
CA ASN A 79 11.25 9.78 15.66
C ASN A 79 12.57 10.22 16.31
N TYR A 80 12.76 9.89 17.60
CA TYR A 80 13.97 10.11 18.38
C TYR A 80 15.09 9.12 18.01
N ASP A 81 14.75 7.99 17.36
CA ASP A 81 15.71 6.99 16.93
C ASP A 81 16.41 7.45 15.65
N GLY A 82 17.71 7.71 15.75
CA GLY A 82 18.52 8.22 14.64
C GLY A 82 18.78 7.22 13.50
N ARG A 83 18.30 5.97 13.61
CA ARG A 83 18.52 4.92 12.59
C ARG A 83 17.52 4.95 11.44
N PHE A 84 16.39 5.63 11.59
CA PHE A 84 15.43 5.81 10.50
C PHE A 84 15.94 6.86 9.51
N SER A 85 15.85 6.55 8.22
CA SER A 85 16.27 7.46 7.17
C SER A 85 15.48 8.77 7.22
N ARG A 86 16.12 9.87 6.77
CA ARG A 86 15.44 11.17 6.67
C ARG A 86 14.20 11.06 5.76
N SER A 87 14.29 10.33 4.66
CA SER A 87 13.17 10.16 3.72
C SER A 87 11.99 9.44 4.39
N ASN A 88 12.24 8.37 5.13
CA ASN A 88 11.18 7.63 5.82
C ASN A 88 10.55 8.45 6.94
N ARG A 89 11.35 9.24 7.66
CA ARG A 89 10.83 10.15 8.69
C ARG A 89 9.93 11.25 8.10
N GLU A 90 10.35 11.87 7.00
CA GLU A 90 9.56 12.90 6.32
C GLU A 90 8.27 12.32 5.74
N TRP A 91 8.36 11.14 5.13
CA TRP A 91 7.19 10.39 4.65
C TRP A 91 6.23 10.07 5.79
N ALA A 92 6.71 9.50 6.90
CA ALA A 92 5.88 9.20 8.06
C ALA A 92 5.23 10.47 8.65
N GLY A 93 5.98 11.58 8.70
CA GLY A 93 5.49 12.88 9.18
C GLY A 93 4.40 13.52 8.32
N SER A 94 4.19 13.05 7.08
CA SER A 94 3.09 13.51 6.22
C SER A 94 1.72 12.96 6.63
N PHE A 95 1.69 11.93 7.47
CA PHE A 95 0.45 11.34 7.97
C PHE A 95 -0.10 12.15 9.15
N ASP A 96 -1.33 12.63 9.02
CA ASP A 96 -2.06 13.19 10.15
C ASP A 96 -2.54 12.05 11.06
N MET A 97 -1.77 11.77 12.10
CA MET A 97 -2.11 10.80 13.13
C MET A 97 -3.08 11.40 14.18
N GLY A 98 -3.33 12.70 14.14
CA GLY A 98 -4.15 13.43 15.10
C GLY A 98 -3.87 13.01 16.55
N SER A 99 -4.94 12.71 17.27
CA SER A 99 -4.89 12.23 18.66
C SER A 99 -4.28 10.82 18.87
N MET A 100 -4.06 10.04 17.81
CA MET A 100 -3.45 8.71 17.96
C MET A 100 -1.99 8.85 18.40
N HIS A 101 -1.27 9.84 17.86
CA HIS A 101 0.11 10.11 18.25
C HIS A 101 0.19 10.54 19.71
N GLY A 102 1.05 9.88 20.49
CA GLY A 102 1.22 10.16 21.92
C GLY A 102 0.12 9.61 22.84
N SER A 103 -0.89 8.92 22.32
CA SER A 103 -1.93 8.27 23.12
C SER A 103 -1.60 6.79 23.38
N ASP A 104 -2.14 6.23 24.47
CA ASP A 104 -2.03 4.78 24.76
C ASP A 104 -2.48 3.91 23.58
N ARG A 105 -3.47 4.37 22.81
CA ARG A 105 -3.94 3.66 21.61
C ARG A 105 -2.93 3.72 20.48
N GLY A 106 -2.23 4.84 20.28
CA GLY A 106 -1.11 4.89 19.35
C GLY A 106 0.00 3.92 19.69
N LEU A 107 0.26 3.71 20.99
CA LEU A 107 1.30 2.80 21.48
C LEU A 107 1.00 1.33 21.19
N ASP A 108 -0.28 0.92 21.22
CA ASP A 108 -0.71 -0.48 21.04
C ASP A 108 -0.22 -1.11 19.71
N PHE A 109 -0.04 -0.28 18.66
CA PHE A 109 0.33 -0.74 17.32
C PHE A 109 1.68 -0.18 16.81
N ILE A 110 2.59 0.19 17.71
CA ILE A 110 4.01 0.42 17.37
C ILE A 110 4.68 -0.91 17.05
N VAL A 111 5.30 -1.03 15.86
CA VAL A 111 6.03 -2.22 15.42
C VAL A 111 7.32 -2.40 16.23
N GLY A 112 7.42 -3.50 16.95
CA GLY A 112 8.57 -3.89 17.76
C GLY A 112 9.58 -4.70 16.96
N SER A 113 10.36 -4.04 16.10
CA SER A 113 11.47 -4.64 15.36
C SER A 113 12.75 -3.80 15.49
N HIS A 114 13.90 -4.35 15.10
CA HIS A 114 15.15 -3.59 15.10
C HIS A 114 15.05 -2.41 14.13
N PRO A 115 15.30 -1.14 14.54
CA PRO A 115 14.98 0.04 13.74
C PRO A 115 15.61 0.07 12.34
N ALA A 116 16.86 -0.39 12.18
CA ALA A 116 17.49 -0.44 10.86
C ALA A 116 16.82 -1.44 9.91
N VAL A 117 16.29 -2.55 10.43
CA VAL A 117 15.57 -3.55 9.62
C VAL A 117 14.17 -3.04 9.30
N LEU A 118 13.52 -2.37 10.25
CA LEU A 118 12.24 -1.74 10.05
C LEU A 118 12.32 -0.59 9.02
N ASP A 119 13.38 0.22 9.05
CA ASP A 119 13.62 1.27 8.06
C ASP A 119 13.69 0.69 6.63
N GLY A 120 14.44 -0.40 6.45
CA GLY A 120 14.48 -1.13 5.18
C GLY A 120 13.12 -1.76 4.79
N PHE A 121 12.33 -2.24 5.75
CA PHE A 121 10.97 -2.72 5.48
C PHE A 121 10.06 -1.58 4.98
N VAL A 122 10.18 -0.37 5.56
CA VAL A 122 9.43 0.81 5.11
C VAL A 122 9.79 1.18 3.68
N ASP A 123 11.08 1.13 3.32
CA ASP A 123 11.50 1.37 1.94
C ASP A 123 10.85 0.39 0.97
N LEU A 124 10.84 -0.90 1.28
CA LEU A 124 10.18 -1.93 0.46
C LEU A 124 8.69 -1.68 0.28
N VAL A 125 7.99 -1.30 1.35
CA VAL A 125 6.56 -0.95 1.30
C VAL A 125 6.31 0.24 0.37
N ARG A 126 7.15 1.28 0.46
CA ARG A 126 7.04 2.48 -0.38
C ARG A 126 7.36 2.17 -1.85
N GLU A 127 8.38 1.35 -2.12
CA GLU A 127 8.71 0.86 -3.46
C GLU A 127 7.54 0.11 -4.10
N GLU A 128 6.92 -0.80 -3.36
CA GLU A 128 5.79 -1.62 -3.84
C GLU A 128 4.54 -0.75 -4.08
N ARG A 129 4.24 0.18 -3.18
CA ARG A 129 3.15 1.17 -3.33
C ARG A 129 3.29 1.96 -4.64
N GLU A 130 4.50 2.46 -4.92
CA GLU A 130 4.80 3.17 -6.16
C GLU A 130 4.69 2.27 -7.40
N ALA A 131 5.15 1.02 -7.30
CA ALA A 131 5.04 0.05 -8.39
C ALA A 131 3.58 -0.26 -8.75
N VAL A 132 2.73 -0.48 -7.74
CA VAL A 132 1.28 -0.70 -7.91
C VAL A 132 0.63 0.52 -8.55
N ARG A 133 0.95 1.75 -8.09
CA ARG A 133 0.41 2.99 -8.67
C ARG A 133 0.74 3.11 -10.16
N LYS A 134 2.01 2.88 -10.53
CA LYS A 134 2.47 2.92 -11.94
C LYS A 134 1.83 1.86 -12.82
N GLN A 135 1.46 0.70 -12.28
CA GLN A 135 0.73 -0.34 -13.02
C GLN A 135 -0.72 0.05 -13.29
N GLN A 136 -1.37 0.73 -12.33
CA GLN A 136 -2.74 1.25 -12.51
C GLN A 136 -2.78 2.43 -13.47
N GLU A 137 -1.73 3.26 -13.50
CA GLU A 137 -1.59 4.42 -14.41
C GLU A 137 -1.27 4.04 -15.87
N LYS A 138 -0.90 2.79 -16.18
CA LYS A 138 -0.71 2.33 -17.56
C LYS A 138 -2.05 1.86 -18.14
N PRO A 139 -2.78 2.66 -18.93
CA PRO A 139 -3.97 2.18 -19.59
C PRO A 139 -3.60 1.00 -20.49
N SER A 140 -4.32 -0.12 -20.34
CA SER A 140 -4.20 -1.27 -21.21
C SER A 140 -4.53 -0.84 -22.65
N ILE A 141 -3.58 -0.95 -23.57
CA ILE A 141 -3.72 -0.65 -25.01
C ILE A 141 -4.85 -1.49 -25.67
N LYS A 142 -5.43 -2.48 -24.98
CA LYS A 142 -6.58 -3.27 -25.43
C LYS A 142 -7.86 -2.45 -25.69
N GLY A 143 -7.92 -1.17 -25.31
CA GLY A 143 -9.04 -0.28 -25.64
C GLY A 143 -8.96 0.42 -27.00
N GLN A 144 -7.81 0.46 -27.68
CA GLN A 144 -7.63 1.24 -28.92
C GLN A 144 -7.88 0.46 -30.22
N LEU A 145 -8.24 -0.83 -30.16
CA LEU A 145 -8.51 -1.67 -31.34
C LEU A 145 -9.99 -2.01 -31.55
N ALA A 146 -10.90 -1.47 -30.75
CA ALA A 146 -12.35 -1.68 -30.89
C ALA A 146 -13.04 -0.47 -31.53
N ALA A 147 -12.56 -0.01 -32.70
CA ALA A 147 -13.39 0.76 -33.60
C ALA A 147 -14.15 -0.24 -34.50
N PRO A 148 -15.49 -0.28 -34.51
CA PRO A 148 -16.19 -1.08 -35.50
C PRO A 148 -15.90 -0.51 -36.90
N PRO A 149 -15.63 -1.34 -37.92
CA PRO A 149 -15.53 -0.85 -39.29
C PRO A 149 -16.88 -0.32 -39.74
N VAL A 150 -16.88 0.90 -40.27
CA VAL A 150 -18.01 1.53 -40.98
C VAL A 150 -18.44 0.66 -42.17
N PRO A 151 -19.73 0.29 -42.32
CA PRO A 151 -20.21 -0.48 -43.47
C PRO A 151 -20.53 0.39 -44.70
N GLY A 152 -19.97 0.01 -45.86
CA GLY A 152 -20.29 0.55 -47.21
C GLY A 152 -19.06 1.17 -47.86
N GLU A 153 -18.59 0.83 -49.07
CA GLU A 153 -19.33 0.35 -50.23
C GLU A 153 -18.39 -0.30 -51.27
N LYS A 154 -18.78 -1.52 -51.70
CA LYS A 154 -18.59 -2.20 -52.99
C LYS A 154 -17.19 -2.33 -53.62
N THR A 155 -16.72 -3.57 -53.58
CA THR A 155 -15.84 -4.22 -54.56
C THR A 155 -16.37 -4.10 -56.00
N THR A 156 -15.54 -3.63 -56.93
CA THR A 156 -15.66 -3.97 -58.35
C THR A 156 -14.45 -4.77 -58.79
N ALA A 157 -14.66 -6.07 -59.00
CA ALA A 157 -13.72 -6.93 -59.71
C ALA A 157 -13.79 -6.62 -61.22
N LYS A 158 -12.63 -6.45 -61.87
CA LYS A 158 -12.46 -6.76 -63.31
C LYS A 158 -11.10 -7.43 -63.57
N ASN A 159 -11.25 -8.73 -63.82
CA ASN A 159 -10.46 -9.72 -64.55
C ASN A 159 -9.25 -9.30 -65.41
N LYS A 160 -8.24 -10.20 -65.41
CA LYS A 160 -7.40 -10.74 -66.52
C LYS A 160 -6.62 -9.74 -67.41
N ASP A 161 -5.34 -9.92 -67.73
CA ASP A 161 -4.70 -11.11 -68.27
C ASP A 161 -3.16 -11.10 -68.12
N ARG A 162 -2.60 -12.27 -68.41
CA ARG A 162 -1.21 -12.73 -68.44
C ARG A 162 -0.46 -12.25 -69.69
N GLU A 163 0.80 -11.77 -69.56
CA GLU A 163 1.98 -12.05 -70.42
C GLU A 163 3.16 -11.11 -70.04
N VAL A 164 4.30 -11.64 -69.59
CA VAL A 164 5.54 -11.88 -70.38
C VAL A 164 5.96 -10.69 -71.24
N ARG A 165 6.87 -9.83 -70.76
CA ARG A 165 8.32 -9.83 -71.02
C ARG A 165 8.99 -8.63 -70.37
#